data_AF-A0A1F3MDP6-F1
#
_entry.id   AF-A0A1F3MDP6-F1
#
_cell.length_a   1.000
_cell.length_b   1.000
_cell.length_c   1.000
_cell.angle_alpha   90.00
_cell.angle_beta   90.00
_cell.angle_gamma   90.00
#
_symmetry.space_group_name_H-M   'P 1'
#
loop_
_entity.id
_entity.type
_entity.pdbx_description
1 polymer ?
#
loop_
_entity_poly.entity_id
_entity_poly.type
_entity_poly.pdbx_seq_one_letter_code
_entity_poly.pdbx_strand_id
1 'polypeptide(L)'
;MKKIAFIALGALFAINLAAMAESKIPDDLLNQFKSTDWPTVLKAKERIENMEATGIPQLMSMLNDFSVRKLKNTGDLIYPGTKKFYGHGQILDYNIDEMCIRVGWLLEDLAFQNFGFVGIYIPEQELTDFIKYNYKAYYEGLSNKQSIVNMSASEKRKLIRSLSIQKAQEWWSLNSGNWNRLDALVESLQSADEKCQVKALFYIRNGITQCTGLTKSFYQARLETIIRDLARNDLKRISENAKLILMDMDFEWLELKSAGQG
;
A
#
# COMPACT_ATOMS: atom_id res chain seq x y z
N MET A 1 46.41 48.60 -9.12
CA MET A 1 45.36 48.21 -10.07
C MET A 1 45.75 46.88 -10.71
N LYS A 2 45.25 45.75 -10.19
CA LYS A 2 45.46 44.40 -10.74
C LYS A 2 44.10 43.88 -11.20
N LYS A 3 43.94 43.68 -12.50
CA LYS A 3 42.78 43.03 -13.13
C LYS A 3 42.91 41.52 -12.90
N ILE A 4 41.96 40.92 -12.19
CA ILE A 4 41.82 39.47 -12.12
C ILE A 4 40.65 39.10 -13.05
N ALA A 5 40.98 38.41 -14.13
CA ALA A 5 40.03 37.78 -15.02
C ALA A 5 39.55 36.48 -14.36
N PHE A 6 38.26 36.38 -14.07
CA PHE A 6 37.61 35.11 -13.73
C PHE A 6 37.04 34.51 -15.01
N ILE A 7 37.68 33.42 -15.44
CA ILE A 7 37.26 32.57 -16.55
C ILE A 7 36.03 31.78 -16.08
N ALA A 8 34.95 31.89 -16.84
CA ALA A 8 33.72 31.12 -16.67
C ALA A 8 34.00 29.63 -16.92
N LEU A 9 33.85 28.80 -15.88
CA LEU A 9 33.88 27.35 -15.99
C LEU A 9 32.43 26.86 -16.19
N GLY A 10 32.02 26.78 -17.45
CA GLY A 10 30.78 26.13 -17.84
C GLY A 10 30.95 24.62 -17.77
N ALA A 11 30.55 24.01 -16.65
CA ALA A 11 30.36 22.57 -16.56
C ALA A 11 28.93 22.24 -17.01
N LEU A 12 28.81 21.78 -18.27
CA LEU A 12 27.65 21.08 -18.77
C LEU A 12 27.41 19.81 -17.92
N PHE A 13 26.46 19.87 -17.00
CA PHE A 13 25.83 18.66 -16.44
C PHE A 13 24.84 18.12 -17.48
N ALA A 14 25.34 17.34 -18.43
CA ALA A 14 24.49 16.45 -19.20
C ALA A 14 24.11 15.28 -18.27
N ILE A 15 22.98 15.41 -17.58
CA ILE A 15 22.36 14.28 -16.88
C ILE A 15 21.95 13.29 -17.97
N ASN A 16 22.66 12.17 -18.04
CA ASN A 16 22.23 10.98 -18.78
C ASN A 16 20.94 10.45 -18.13
N LEU A 17 19.80 11.04 -18.49
CA LEU A 17 18.50 10.39 -18.38
C LEU A 17 18.43 9.34 -19.49
N ALA A 18 19.16 8.24 -19.30
CA ALA A 18 18.82 7.01 -19.98
C ALA A 18 17.38 6.71 -19.55
N ALA A 19 16.45 6.85 -20.49
CA ALA A 19 15.08 6.41 -20.35
C ALA A 19 15.11 4.93 -19.96
N MET A 20 15.02 4.67 -18.66
CA MET A 20 14.53 3.40 -18.14
C MET A 20 13.17 3.25 -18.81
N ALA A 21 13.08 2.36 -19.80
CA ALA A 21 11.79 1.98 -20.34
C ALA A 21 10.96 1.51 -19.14
N GLU A 22 9.99 2.32 -18.72
CA GLU A 22 9.13 1.97 -17.61
C GLU A 22 8.52 0.61 -17.93
N SER A 23 8.94 -0.39 -17.18
CA SER A 23 8.37 -1.73 -17.24
C SER A 23 6.89 -1.59 -16.89
N LYS A 24 6.04 -1.54 -17.93
CA LYS A 24 4.60 -1.39 -17.81
C LYS A 24 3.97 -2.74 -17.42
N ILE A 25 2.93 -2.71 -16.58
CA ILE A 25 2.07 -3.89 -16.34
C ILE A 25 1.51 -4.33 -17.70
N PRO A 26 1.71 -5.60 -18.10
CA PRO A 26 1.15 -6.14 -19.33
C PRO A 26 -0.36 -5.90 -19.43
N ASP A 27 -0.84 -5.51 -20.61
CA ASP A 27 -2.25 -5.13 -20.79
C ASP A 27 -3.21 -6.30 -20.48
N ASP A 28 -2.81 -7.55 -20.74
CA ASP A 28 -3.57 -8.74 -20.35
C ASP A 28 -3.72 -8.85 -18.83
N LEU A 29 -2.63 -8.62 -18.09
CA LEU A 29 -2.61 -8.66 -16.64
C LEU A 29 -3.44 -7.51 -16.05
N LEU A 30 -3.35 -6.32 -16.65
CA LEU A 30 -4.17 -5.17 -16.27
C LEU A 30 -5.67 -5.44 -16.49
N ASN A 31 -6.03 -6.07 -17.60
CA ASN A 31 -7.41 -6.44 -17.92
C ASN A 31 -7.94 -7.51 -16.95
N GLN A 32 -7.10 -8.46 -16.55
CA GLN A 32 -7.43 -9.44 -15.49
C GLN A 32 -7.67 -8.74 -14.15
N PHE A 33 -6.83 -7.77 -13.78
CA PHE A 33 -7.04 -6.99 -12.55
C PHE A 33 -8.32 -6.14 -12.57
N LYS A 34 -8.70 -5.65 -13.75
CA LYS A 34 -9.98 -4.95 -14.02
C LYS A 34 -11.16 -5.90 -14.24
N SER A 35 -10.99 -7.20 -14.07
CA SER A 35 -12.07 -8.18 -14.24
C SER A 35 -13.18 -7.99 -13.20
N THR A 36 -14.33 -8.60 -13.49
CA THR A 36 -15.42 -8.77 -12.51
C THR A 36 -15.35 -10.13 -11.82
N ASP A 37 -14.50 -11.05 -12.27
CA ASP A 37 -14.33 -12.36 -11.64
C ASP A 37 -13.28 -12.29 -10.52
N TRP A 38 -13.66 -12.56 -9.27
CA TRP A 38 -12.77 -12.42 -8.11
C TRP A 38 -11.51 -13.30 -8.18
N PRO A 39 -11.59 -14.61 -8.50
CA PRO A 39 -10.38 -15.43 -8.67
C PRO A 39 -9.40 -14.87 -9.72
N THR A 40 -9.92 -14.32 -10.83
CA THR A 40 -9.09 -13.65 -11.84
C THR A 40 -8.42 -12.39 -11.29
N VAL A 41 -9.16 -11.57 -10.55
CA VAL A 41 -8.63 -10.34 -9.94
C VAL A 41 -7.54 -10.66 -8.92
N LEU A 42 -7.74 -11.70 -8.09
CA LEU A 42 -6.79 -12.10 -7.06
C LEU A 42 -5.46 -12.59 -7.66
N LYS A 43 -5.51 -13.46 -8.68
CA LYS A 43 -4.31 -13.90 -9.41
C LYS A 43 -3.60 -12.74 -10.10
N ALA A 44 -4.36 -11.80 -10.67
CA ALA A 44 -3.78 -10.61 -11.27
C ALA A 44 -3.11 -9.71 -10.25
N LYS A 45 -3.73 -9.52 -9.07
CA LYS A 45 -3.14 -8.78 -7.95
C LYS A 45 -1.79 -9.37 -7.57
N GLU A 46 -1.71 -10.67 -7.30
CA GLU A 46 -0.47 -11.36 -6.91
C GLU A 46 0.64 -11.14 -7.94
N ARG A 47 0.32 -11.30 -9.23
CA ARG A 47 1.27 -11.09 -10.32
C ARG A 47 1.74 -9.64 -10.42
N ILE A 48 0.85 -8.66 -10.24
CA ILE A 48 1.22 -7.23 -10.24
C ILE A 48 2.06 -6.90 -9.01
N GLU A 49 1.72 -7.46 -7.85
CA GLU A 49 2.46 -7.23 -6.61
C GLU A 49 3.90 -7.78 -6.69
N ASN A 50 4.10 -8.91 -7.38
CA ASN A 50 5.43 -9.45 -7.73
C ASN A 50 6.23 -8.58 -8.71
N MET A 51 5.61 -7.59 -9.36
CA MET A 51 6.35 -6.59 -10.15
C MET A 51 7.03 -5.54 -9.28
N GLU A 52 6.73 -5.50 -7.98
CA GLU A 52 7.26 -4.55 -6.99
C GLU A 52 7.24 -3.10 -7.52
N ALA A 53 8.40 -2.45 -7.58
CA ALA A 53 8.53 -1.03 -7.93
C ALA A 53 8.01 -0.75 -9.35
N THR A 54 8.19 -1.71 -10.26
CA THR A 54 7.86 -1.54 -11.68
C THR A 54 6.36 -1.46 -11.92
N GLY A 55 5.53 -2.07 -11.07
CA GLY A 55 4.07 -2.00 -11.19
C GLY A 55 3.47 -0.67 -10.69
N ILE A 56 4.17 0.05 -9.82
CA ILE A 56 3.61 1.21 -9.11
C ILE A 56 3.20 2.36 -10.06
N PRO A 57 4.00 2.82 -11.04
CA PRO A 57 3.64 3.97 -11.88
C PRO A 57 2.29 3.80 -12.58
N GLN A 58 2.01 2.61 -13.11
CA GLN A 58 0.75 2.35 -13.78
C GLN A 58 -0.42 2.22 -12.80
N LEU A 59 -0.21 1.63 -11.62
CA LEU A 59 -1.23 1.65 -10.55
C LEU A 59 -1.56 3.08 -10.13
N MET A 60 -0.56 3.96 -9.99
CA MET A 60 -0.78 5.38 -9.65
C MET A 60 -1.65 6.09 -10.69
N SER A 61 -1.45 5.80 -11.98
CA SER A 61 -2.31 6.34 -13.06
C SER A 61 -3.77 5.88 -12.93
N MET A 62 -3.99 4.66 -12.44
CA MET A 62 -5.32 4.06 -12.28
C MET A 62 -6.08 4.56 -11.04
N LEU A 63 -5.45 5.29 -10.12
CA LEU A 63 -6.14 5.89 -8.98
C LEU A 63 -7.24 6.87 -9.42
N ASN A 64 -7.17 7.39 -10.64
CA ASN A 64 -8.19 8.25 -11.24
C ASN A 64 -9.29 7.47 -12.02
N ASP A 65 -9.26 6.13 -12.00
CA ASP A 65 -10.34 5.30 -12.56
C ASP A 65 -11.44 5.12 -11.51
N PHE A 66 -12.51 5.90 -11.63
CA PHE A 66 -13.68 5.84 -10.76
C PHE A 66 -14.76 4.87 -11.26
N SER A 67 -14.45 4.01 -12.23
CA SER A 67 -15.41 3.02 -12.72
C SER A 67 -15.75 1.98 -11.64
N VAL A 68 -17.01 1.53 -11.64
CA VAL A 68 -17.50 0.50 -10.74
C VAL A 68 -17.60 -0.82 -11.51
N ARG A 69 -16.87 -1.82 -11.03
CA ARG A 69 -16.80 -3.18 -11.59
C ARG A 69 -17.17 -4.20 -10.53
N LYS A 70 -18.49 -4.38 -10.37
CA LYS A 70 -19.08 -5.30 -9.38
C LYS A 70 -18.49 -6.69 -9.53
N LEU A 71 -17.90 -7.18 -8.45
CA LEU A 71 -17.32 -8.51 -8.43
C LEU A 71 -18.38 -9.62 -8.45
N LYS A 72 -17.96 -10.75 -8.99
CA LYS A 72 -18.66 -12.01 -9.11
C LYS A 72 -17.75 -13.10 -8.54
N ASN A 73 -18.33 -14.25 -8.22
CA ASN A 73 -17.62 -15.40 -7.68
C ASN A 73 -16.85 -15.06 -6.37
N THR A 74 -17.45 -14.21 -5.54
CA THR A 74 -16.92 -13.73 -4.24
C THR A 74 -17.33 -14.64 -3.08
N GLY A 75 -17.50 -15.95 -3.31
CA GLY A 75 -18.05 -16.85 -2.31
C GLY A 75 -17.23 -16.87 -1.01
N ASP A 76 -15.92 -16.73 -1.17
CA ASP A 76 -14.90 -16.66 -0.12
C ASP A 76 -14.52 -15.23 0.26
N LEU A 77 -15.39 -14.23 0.03
CA LEU A 77 -15.03 -12.83 0.25
C LEU A 77 -16.13 -12.01 0.91
N ILE A 78 -15.79 -11.43 2.07
CA ILE A 78 -16.63 -10.46 2.80
C ILE A 78 -16.00 -9.08 2.65
N TYR A 79 -16.72 -8.15 2.05
CA TYR A 79 -16.31 -6.76 1.90
C TYR A 79 -17.54 -5.83 1.85
N PRO A 80 -17.39 -4.49 1.94
CA PRO A 80 -18.52 -3.56 1.95
C PRO A 80 -19.51 -3.68 0.77
N GLY A 81 -19.09 -4.25 -0.36
CA GLY A 81 -19.95 -4.51 -1.53
C GLY A 81 -20.55 -5.93 -1.59
N THR A 82 -20.19 -6.83 -0.67
CA THR A 82 -20.65 -8.23 -0.65
C THR A 82 -22.18 -8.30 -0.50
N LYS A 83 -22.83 -9.05 -1.40
CA LYS A 83 -24.28 -9.33 -1.32
C LYS A 83 -24.63 -10.71 -0.74
N LYS A 84 -23.70 -11.66 -0.83
CA LYS A 84 -23.88 -13.04 -0.38
C LYS A 84 -22.57 -13.52 0.25
N PHE A 85 -22.67 -14.16 1.41
CA PHE A 85 -21.56 -14.78 2.12
C PHE A 85 -21.94 -16.22 2.48
N TYR A 86 -21.03 -17.17 2.25
CA TYR A 86 -21.29 -18.60 2.41
C TYR A 86 -20.68 -19.20 3.68
N GLY A 87 -20.17 -18.38 4.61
CA GLY A 87 -19.67 -18.84 5.91
C GLY A 87 -18.16 -19.11 5.97
N HIS A 88 -17.44 -18.92 4.86
CA HIS A 88 -16.00 -19.07 4.74
C HIS A 88 -15.45 -17.94 3.86
N GLY A 89 -14.24 -17.41 4.17
CA GLY A 89 -13.63 -16.40 3.31
C GLY A 89 -12.74 -15.36 3.99
N GLN A 90 -12.06 -14.57 3.15
CA GLN A 90 -11.28 -13.41 3.54
C GLN A 90 -12.20 -12.21 3.80
N ILE A 91 -11.94 -11.49 4.89
CA ILE A 91 -12.56 -10.19 5.16
C ILE A 91 -11.66 -9.11 4.58
N LEU A 92 -12.23 -8.25 3.73
CA LEU A 92 -11.57 -7.06 3.19
C LEU A 92 -12.36 -5.83 3.58
N ASP A 93 -11.68 -4.86 4.20
CA ASP A 93 -12.29 -3.60 4.61
C ASP A 93 -12.42 -2.58 3.45
N TYR A 94 -12.26 -3.05 2.21
CA TYR A 94 -12.23 -2.23 0.99
C TYR A 94 -13.41 -2.56 0.09
N ASN A 95 -14.12 -1.54 -0.41
CA ASN A 95 -15.04 -1.74 -1.52
C ASN A 95 -14.29 -1.85 -2.84
N ILE A 96 -13.75 -3.04 -3.06
CA ILE A 96 -12.96 -3.37 -4.24
C ILE A 96 -13.79 -3.42 -5.55
N ASP A 97 -15.10 -3.15 -5.51
CA ASP A 97 -15.88 -2.93 -6.73
C ASP A 97 -15.49 -1.61 -7.41
N GLU A 98 -15.06 -0.59 -6.67
CA GLU A 98 -14.59 0.68 -7.26
C GLU A 98 -13.11 0.58 -7.63
N MET A 99 -12.77 0.89 -8.89
CA MET A 99 -11.42 0.66 -9.40
C MET A 99 -10.35 1.44 -8.63
N CYS A 100 -10.54 2.72 -8.34
CA CYS A 100 -9.62 3.52 -7.53
C CYS A 100 -9.37 2.92 -6.13
N ILE A 101 -10.37 2.27 -5.52
CA ILE A 101 -10.26 1.66 -4.19
C ILE A 101 -9.54 0.31 -4.28
N ARG A 102 -9.84 -0.50 -5.31
CA ARG A 102 -9.12 -1.76 -5.58
C ARG A 102 -7.63 -1.52 -5.84
N VAL A 103 -7.32 -0.46 -6.61
CA VAL A 103 -5.95 -0.01 -6.87
C VAL A 103 -5.30 0.50 -5.58
N GLY A 104 -5.99 1.34 -4.82
CA GLY A 104 -5.51 1.85 -3.54
C GLY A 104 -5.19 0.74 -2.54
N TRP A 105 -6.03 -0.30 -2.48
CA TRP A 105 -5.78 -1.50 -1.68
C TRP A 105 -4.47 -2.20 -2.10
N LEU A 106 -4.29 -2.48 -3.39
CA LEU A 106 -3.06 -3.10 -3.90
C LEU A 106 -1.83 -2.22 -3.61
N LEU A 107 -1.93 -0.90 -3.78
CA LEU A 107 -0.84 0.01 -3.47
C LEU A 107 -0.49 0.01 -1.97
N GLU A 108 -1.48 -0.02 -1.08
CA GLU A 108 -1.24 -0.12 0.36
C GLU A 108 -0.60 -1.45 0.76
N ASP A 109 -0.95 -2.56 0.10
CA ASP A 109 -0.33 -3.88 0.31
C ASP A 109 1.10 -3.95 -0.24
N LEU A 110 1.35 -3.33 -1.39
CA LEU A 110 2.65 -3.32 -2.04
C LEU A 110 3.65 -2.42 -1.29
N ALA A 111 3.19 -1.24 -0.87
CA ALA A 111 4.00 -0.24 -0.17
C ALA A 111 4.05 -0.41 1.36
N PHE A 112 3.22 -1.29 1.91
CA PHE A 112 2.97 -1.42 3.36
C PHE A 112 2.54 -0.11 4.03
N GLN A 113 1.88 0.77 3.29
CA GLN A 113 1.47 2.10 3.75
C GLN A 113 -0.02 2.16 4.09
N ASN A 114 -0.39 3.14 4.92
CA ASN A 114 -1.76 3.53 5.17
C ASN A 114 -2.05 4.85 4.43
N PHE A 115 -2.51 4.73 3.18
CA PHE A 115 -2.98 5.88 2.40
C PHE A 115 -4.39 6.32 2.82
N GLY A 116 -5.15 5.42 3.46
CA GLY A 116 -6.42 5.70 4.11
C GLY A 116 -7.64 5.27 3.31
N PHE A 117 -7.48 4.43 2.29
CA PHE A 117 -8.58 3.96 1.44
C PHE A 117 -9.65 3.18 2.24
N VAL A 118 -9.25 2.50 3.31
CA VAL A 118 -10.18 1.84 4.24
C VAL A 118 -11.15 2.81 4.93
N GLY A 119 -10.74 4.08 5.10
CA GLY A 119 -11.57 5.12 5.73
C GLY A 119 -12.86 5.41 4.98
N ILE A 120 -12.97 5.00 3.71
CA ILE A 120 -14.15 5.23 2.88
C ILE A 120 -15.36 4.43 3.40
N TYR A 121 -15.18 3.37 4.18
CA TYR A 121 -16.27 2.47 4.60
C TYR A 121 -16.48 2.37 6.12
N ILE A 122 -15.77 3.17 6.91
CA ILE A 122 -15.96 3.21 8.36
C ILE A 122 -17.35 3.77 8.73
N PRO A 123 -17.86 3.52 9.95
CA PRO A 123 -19.11 4.08 10.42
C PRO A 123 -19.16 5.61 10.35
N GLU A 124 -20.35 6.17 10.12
CA GLU A 124 -20.53 7.62 9.90
C GLU A 124 -19.97 8.47 11.05
N GLN A 125 -20.19 8.02 12.28
CA GLN A 125 -19.72 8.70 13.48
C GLN A 125 -18.19 8.79 13.59
N GLU A 126 -17.45 7.95 12.86
CA GLU A 126 -15.98 7.90 12.88
C GLU A 126 -15.34 8.70 11.74
N LEU A 127 -16.11 9.17 10.75
CA LEU A 127 -15.57 9.83 9.55
C LEU A 127 -14.75 11.08 9.86
N THR A 128 -15.23 11.94 10.76
CA THR A 128 -14.54 13.18 11.13
C THR A 128 -13.21 12.89 11.83
N ASP A 129 -13.22 11.95 12.78
CA ASP A 129 -12.01 11.56 13.52
C ASP A 129 -11.00 10.89 12.58
N PHE A 130 -11.47 10.04 11.68
CA PHE A 130 -10.60 9.45 10.65
C PHE A 130 -9.89 10.52 9.83
N ILE A 131 -10.62 11.55 9.36
CA ILE A 131 -10.03 12.65 8.59
C ILE A 131 -8.99 13.40 9.44
N LYS A 132 -9.35 13.74 10.68
CA LYS A 132 -8.47 14.44 11.62
C LYS A 132 -7.16 13.70 11.87
N TYR A 133 -7.20 12.39 12.07
CA TYR A 133 -6.01 11.60 12.39
C TYR A 133 -5.17 11.24 11.15
N ASN A 134 -5.79 10.88 10.03
CA ASN A 134 -5.07 10.39 8.85
C ASN A 134 -4.63 11.50 7.90
N TYR A 135 -5.30 12.67 7.95
CA TYR A 135 -5.04 13.82 7.08
C TYR A 135 -4.91 15.10 7.90
N LYS A 136 -4.11 15.04 8.98
CA LYS A 136 -3.92 16.14 9.94
C LYS A 136 -3.62 17.48 9.26
N ALA A 137 -2.70 17.51 8.29
CA ALA A 137 -2.34 18.73 7.57
C ALA A 137 -3.54 19.37 6.84
N TYR A 138 -4.41 18.55 6.22
CA TYR A 138 -5.64 19.03 5.61
C TYR A 138 -6.64 19.53 6.67
N TYR A 139 -6.85 18.74 7.73
CA TYR A 139 -7.78 19.06 8.80
C TYR A 139 -7.38 20.33 9.56
N GLU A 140 -6.09 20.64 9.70
CA GLU A 140 -5.62 21.81 10.45
C GLU A 140 -5.88 23.15 9.77
N GLY A 141 -6.19 23.17 8.47
CA GLY A 141 -6.65 24.37 7.77
C GLY A 141 -7.94 24.93 8.38
N LEU A 142 -7.92 26.20 8.82
CA LEU A 142 -9.05 26.86 9.50
C LEU A 142 -10.38 26.74 8.75
N SER A 143 -10.38 26.94 7.43
CA SER A 143 -11.57 26.80 6.58
C SER A 143 -12.06 25.36 6.47
N ASN A 144 -11.15 24.38 6.56
CA ASN A 144 -11.46 22.97 6.33
C ASN A 144 -12.18 22.37 7.54
N LYS A 145 -11.78 22.71 8.77
CA LYS A 145 -12.45 22.22 9.99
C LYS A 145 -13.95 22.49 9.97
N GLN A 146 -14.31 23.75 9.72
CA GLN A 146 -15.71 24.17 9.71
C GLN A 146 -16.49 23.50 8.57
N SER A 147 -15.84 23.36 7.40
CA SER A 147 -16.42 22.69 6.23
C SER A 147 -16.72 21.21 6.53
N ILE A 148 -15.76 20.47 7.10
CA ILE A 148 -15.90 19.04 7.41
C ILE A 148 -17.05 18.78 8.38
N VAL A 149 -17.23 19.61 9.41
CA VAL A 149 -18.33 19.44 10.37
C VAL A 149 -19.68 19.48 9.67
N ASN A 150 -19.83 20.36 8.68
CA ASN A 150 -21.07 20.58 7.94
C ASN A 150 -21.28 19.61 6.77
N MET A 151 -20.28 18.81 6.39
CA MET A 151 -20.39 17.81 5.32
C MET A 151 -21.27 16.62 5.75
N SER A 152 -22.11 16.16 4.83
CA SER A 152 -22.77 14.85 4.93
C SER A 152 -21.76 13.70 4.95
N ALA A 153 -22.18 12.51 5.39
CA ALA A 153 -21.35 11.31 5.33
C ALA A 153 -20.84 10.99 3.93
N SER A 154 -21.69 11.18 2.90
CA SER A 154 -21.33 10.96 1.50
C SER A 154 -20.22 11.90 1.04
N GLU A 155 -20.30 13.17 1.40
CA GLU A 155 -19.25 14.17 1.09
C GLU A 155 -17.95 13.85 1.83
N LYS A 156 -18.01 13.46 3.11
CA LYS A 156 -16.84 13.01 3.86
C LYS A 156 -16.16 11.80 3.22
N ARG A 157 -16.93 10.79 2.77
CA ARG A 157 -16.37 9.61 2.07
C ARG A 157 -15.72 9.98 0.73
N LYS A 158 -16.31 10.91 -0.02
CA LYS A 158 -15.69 11.46 -1.25
C LYS A 158 -14.39 12.20 -0.93
N LEU A 159 -14.39 13.03 0.10
CA LEU A 159 -13.21 13.75 0.57
C LEU A 159 -12.10 12.77 1.00
N ILE A 160 -12.41 11.77 1.83
CA ILE A 160 -11.45 10.74 2.26
C ILE A 160 -10.80 10.08 1.05
N ARG A 161 -11.61 9.70 0.05
CA ARG A 161 -11.11 9.09 -1.19
C ARG A 161 -10.13 10.02 -1.92
N SER A 162 -10.49 11.28 -2.11
CA SER A 162 -9.61 12.26 -2.75
C SER A 162 -8.30 12.45 -1.98
N LEU A 163 -8.37 12.53 -0.65
CA LEU A 163 -7.19 12.66 0.21
C LEU A 163 -6.33 11.39 0.19
N SER A 164 -6.93 10.19 0.10
CA SER A 164 -6.17 8.94 -0.05
C SER A 164 -5.41 8.88 -1.36
N ILE A 165 -6.05 9.28 -2.47
CA ILE A 165 -5.41 9.34 -3.79
C ILE A 165 -4.25 10.34 -3.77
N GLN A 166 -4.49 11.55 -3.25
CA GLN A 166 -3.45 12.57 -3.12
C GLN A 166 -2.28 12.07 -2.27
N LYS A 167 -2.56 11.48 -1.09
CA LYS A 167 -1.53 10.95 -0.20
C LYS A 167 -0.70 9.85 -0.86
N ALA A 168 -1.31 8.95 -1.64
CA ALA A 168 -0.60 7.93 -2.39
C ALA A 168 0.29 8.51 -3.49
N GLN A 169 -0.20 9.52 -4.23
CA GLN A 169 0.54 10.20 -5.29
C GLN A 169 1.72 11.03 -4.75
N GLU A 170 1.50 11.77 -3.66
CA GLU A 170 2.56 12.52 -2.96
C GLU A 170 3.61 11.57 -2.38
N TRP A 171 3.18 10.45 -1.78
CA TRP A 171 4.10 9.44 -1.31
C TRP A 171 4.96 8.90 -2.46
N TRP A 172 4.36 8.58 -3.60
CA TRP A 172 5.13 8.07 -4.74
C TRP A 172 6.10 9.08 -5.32
N SER A 173 5.69 10.34 -5.47
CA SER A 173 6.58 11.39 -5.98
C SER A 173 7.83 11.58 -5.11
N LEU A 174 7.71 11.41 -3.80
CA LEU A 174 8.82 11.50 -2.85
C LEU A 174 9.70 10.26 -2.81
N ASN A 175 9.15 9.07 -3.05
CA ASN A 175 9.86 7.80 -2.82
C ASN A 175 10.33 7.11 -4.12
N SER A 176 9.72 7.41 -5.26
CA SER A 176 9.92 6.72 -6.55
C SER A 176 11.37 6.50 -6.98
N GLY A 177 12.29 7.41 -6.64
CA GLY A 177 13.68 7.36 -7.10
C GLY A 177 14.49 6.16 -6.57
N ASN A 178 14.22 5.71 -5.34
CA ASN A 178 14.97 4.64 -4.68
C ASN A 178 14.06 3.61 -3.98
N TRP A 179 12.75 3.66 -4.22
CA TRP A 179 11.82 2.78 -3.55
C TRP A 179 12.09 1.32 -3.89
N ASN A 180 12.17 0.48 -2.88
CA ASN A 180 12.11 -0.96 -3.00
C ASN A 180 11.25 -1.54 -1.88
N ARG A 181 10.72 -2.74 -2.13
CA ARG A 181 9.75 -3.37 -1.24
C ARG A 181 10.34 -3.77 0.10
N LEU A 182 11.62 -4.14 0.14
CA LEU A 182 12.29 -4.58 1.35
C LEU A 182 12.46 -3.43 2.34
N ASP A 183 12.92 -2.27 1.87
CA ASP A 183 13.05 -1.09 2.71
C ASP A 183 11.68 -0.61 3.20
N ALA A 184 10.66 -0.61 2.32
CA ALA A 184 9.30 -0.30 2.70
C ALA A 184 8.75 -1.24 3.80
N LEU A 185 9.09 -2.53 3.74
CA LEU A 185 8.73 -3.49 4.78
C LEU A 185 9.37 -3.13 6.13
N VAL A 186 10.67 -2.82 6.12
CA VAL A 186 11.42 -2.41 7.32
C VAL A 186 10.83 -1.12 7.91
N GLU A 187 10.63 -0.10 7.08
CA GLU A 187 10.06 1.18 7.48
C GLU A 187 8.66 1.00 8.11
N SER A 188 7.82 0.18 7.51
CA SER A 188 6.46 -0.05 8.02
C SER A 188 6.42 -0.82 9.33
N LEU A 189 7.36 -1.73 9.58
CA LEU A 189 7.50 -2.37 10.91
C LEU A 189 7.94 -1.37 11.99
N GLN A 190 8.76 -0.39 11.61
CA GLN A 190 9.27 0.65 12.51
C GLN A 190 8.32 1.85 12.65
N SER A 191 7.29 1.92 11.81
CA SER A 191 6.31 3.02 11.80
C SER A 191 5.56 3.14 13.12
N ALA A 192 5.19 4.36 13.50
CA ALA A 192 4.23 4.59 14.58
C ALA A 192 2.77 4.35 14.14
N ASP A 193 2.51 4.17 12.84
CA ASP A 193 1.19 3.83 12.33
C ASP A 193 0.94 2.32 12.48
N GLU A 194 0.04 1.99 13.41
CA GLU A 194 -0.39 0.63 13.69
C GLU A 194 -0.84 -0.15 12.44
N LYS A 195 -1.47 0.52 11.46
CA LYS A 195 -1.91 -0.15 10.23
C LYS A 195 -0.74 -0.52 9.33
N CYS A 196 0.30 0.30 9.26
CA CYS A 196 1.52 -0.04 8.53
C CYS A 196 2.20 -1.27 9.16
N GLN A 197 2.31 -1.29 10.50
CA GLN A 197 2.89 -2.41 11.24
C GLN A 197 2.10 -3.70 11.03
N VAL A 198 0.76 -3.64 11.16
CA VAL A 198 -0.11 -4.81 10.96
C VAL A 198 -0.03 -5.31 9.51
N LYS A 199 -0.03 -4.43 8.50
CA LYS A 199 0.14 -4.83 7.09
C LYS A 199 1.47 -5.54 6.87
N ALA A 200 2.57 -4.99 7.37
CA ALA A 200 3.90 -5.58 7.25
C ALA A 200 4.00 -6.96 7.93
N LEU A 201 3.48 -7.08 9.17
CA LEU A 201 3.46 -8.36 9.90
C LEU A 201 2.56 -9.40 9.22
N PHE A 202 1.38 -8.99 8.75
CA PHE A 202 0.47 -9.88 8.02
C PHE A 202 1.10 -10.36 6.72
N TYR A 203 1.79 -9.47 6.00
CA TYR A 203 2.55 -9.85 4.81
C TYR A 203 3.62 -10.88 5.13
N ILE A 204 4.46 -10.66 6.15
CA ILE A 204 5.50 -11.62 6.54
C ILE A 204 4.87 -12.99 6.78
N ARG A 205 3.81 -13.04 7.57
CA ARG A 205 3.18 -14.31 7.98
C ARG A 205 2.40 -15.01 6.86
N ASN A 206 1.62 -14.29 6.06
CA ASN A 206 0.60 -14.88 5.19
C ASN A 206 0.72 -14.50 3.71
N GLY A 207 1.52 -13.50 3.35
CA GLY A 207 1.66 -13.14 1.94
C GLY A 207 2.32 -14.28 1.15
N ILE A 208 2.15 -14.26 -0.17
CA ILE A 208 2.80 -15.24 -1.08
C ILE A 208 3.55 -14.55 -2.22
N THR A 209 3.53 -13.22 -2.22
CA THR A 209 4.22 -12.42 -3.21
C THR A 209 5.66 -12.20 -2.77
N GLN A 210 6.51 -11.88 -3.73
CA GLN A 210 7.94 -11.75 -3.57
C GLN A 210 8.30 -10.44 -2.85
N CYS A 211 9.40 -10.47 -2.10
CA CYS A 211 10.09 -9.27 -1.63
C CYS A 211 11.57 -9.42 -1.94
N THR A 212 12.03 -8.77 -3.00
CA THR A 212 13.42 -8.87 -3.46
C THR A 212 14.39 -8.53 -2.33
N GLY A 213 15.33 -9.43 -2.04
CA GLY A 213 16.32 -9.27 -0.98
C GLY A 213 15.87 -9.75 0.41
N LEU A 214 14.61 -10.12 0.59
CA LEU A 214 14.15 -10.75 1.83
C LEU A 214 14.66 -12.19 1.91
N THR A 215 15.75 -12.38 2.65
CA THR A 215 16.42 -13.66 2.86
C THR A 215 16.47 -14.01 4.34
N LYS A 216 16.81 -15.28 4.66
CA LYS A 216 16.95 -15.72 6.06
C LYS A 216 18.02 -14.93 6.81
N SER A 217 19.16 -14.68 6.14
CA SER A 217 20.24 -13.89 6.70
C SER A 217 19.81 -12.43 6.92
N PHE A 218 19.07 -11.83 5.98
CA PHE A 218 18.52 -10.49 6.17
C PHE A 218 17.53 -10.44 7.33
N TYR A 219 16.62 -11.41 7.43
CA TYR A 219 15.67 -11.49 8.55
C TYR A 219 16.41 -11.53 9.89
N GLN A 220 17.37 -12.44 10.05
CA GLN A 220 18.12 -12.60 11.30
C GLN A 220 18.92 -11.34 11.64
N ALA A 221 19.54 -10.71 10.63
CA ALA A 221 20.37 -9.53 10.83
C ALA A 221 19.56 -8.26 11.10
N ARG A 222 18.36 -8.12 10.53
CA ARG A 222 17.63 -6.84 10.49
C ARG A 222 16.22 -6.89 11.05
N LEU A 223 15.43 -7.91 10.71
CA LEU A 223 14.01 -7.95 11.06
C LEU A 223 13.74 -8.58 12.41
N GLU A 224 14.52 -9.59 12.81
CA GLU A 224 14.25 -10.38 14.02
C GLU A 224 14.16 -9.50 15.27
N THR A 225 15.09 -8.54 15.44
CA THR A 225 15.07 -7.61 16.57
C THR A 225 13.82 -6.73 16.57
N ILE A 226 13.47 -6.17 15.40
CA ILE A 226 12.26 -5.34 15.25
C ILE A 226 11.01 -6.15 15.62
N ILE A 227 10.92 -7.39 15.16
CA ILE A 227 9.77 -8.28 15.44
C ILE A 227 9.73 -8.66 16.92
N ARG A 228 10.87 -8.90 17.57
CA ARG A 228 10.93 -9.13 19.02
C ARG A 228 10.43 -7.94 19.84
N ASP A 229 10.70 -6.72 19.39
CA ASP A 229 10.17 -5.52 20.03
C ASP A 229 8.65 -5.39 19.79
N LEU A 230 8.18 -5.64 18.57
CA LEU A 230 6.74 -5.65 18.24
C LEU A 230 5.98 -6.74 19.00
N ALA A 231 6.60 -7.88 19.31
CA ALA A 231 6.00 -8.95 20.12
C ALA A 231 5.68 -8.52 21.56
N ARG A 232 6.25 -7.40 22.02
CA ARG A 232 5.99 -6.79 23.34
C ARG A 232 5.01 -5.62 23.28
N ASN A 233 4.49 -5.28 22.09
CA ASN A 233 3.56 -4.17 21.91
C ASN A 233 2.22 -4.44 22.63
N ASP A 234 1.67 -3.42 23.28
CA ASP A 234 0.39 -3.49 24.01
C ASP A 234 -0.80 -3.79 23.08
N LEU A 235 -0.67 -3.45 21.80
CA LEU A 235 -1.68 -3.71 20.78
C LEU A 235 -1.61 -5.18 20.36
N LYS A 236 -2.59 -5.96 20.83
CA LYS A 236 -2.69 -7.41 20.60
C LYS A 236 -2.53 -7.80 19.13
N ARG A 237 -3.13 -7.06 18.20
CA ARG A 237 -3.03 -7.36 16.76
C ARG A 237 -1.62 -7.24 16.18
N ILE A 238 -0.76 -6.42 16.79
CA ILE A 238 0.67 -6.35 16.47
C ILE A 238 1.40 -7.51 17.18
N SER A 239 1.28 -7.58 18.50
CA SER A 239 2.10 -8.50 19.28
C SER A 239 1.81 -9.97 19.00
N GLU A 240 0.57 -10.35 18.69
CA GLU A 240 0.23 -11.72 18.29
C GLU A 240 0.82 -12.10 16.93
N ASN A 241 0.71 -11.24 15.92
CA ASN A 241 1.30 -11.54 14.61
C ASN A 241 2.83 -11.63 14.72
N ALA A 242 3.47 -10.74 15.49
CA ALA A 242 4.91 -10.81 15.72
C ALA A 242 5.33 -12.10 16.46
N LYS A 243 4.58 -12.52 17.49
CA LYS A 243 4.84 -13.79 18.19
C LYS A 243 4.72 -15.00 17.26
N LEU A 244 3.70 -15.04 16.41
CA LEU A 244 3.50 -16.14 15.47
C LEU A 244 4.67 -16.25 14.47
N ILE A 245 5.20 -15.12 13.99
CA ILE A 245 6.40 -15.11 13.13
C ILE A 245 7.62 -15.67 13.88
N LEU A 246 7.79 -15.31 15.16
CA LEU A 246 8.91 -15.81 15.98
C LEU A 246 8.78 -17.28 16.38
N MET A 247 7.56 -17.84 16.33
CA MET A 247 7.29 -19.25 16.64
C MET A 247 7.52 -20.18 15.44
N ASP A 248 7.54 -19.64 14.22
CA ASP A 248 7.91 -20.38 13.01
C ASP A 248 9.45 -20.56 12.96
N MET A 249 9.92 -21.67 13.52
CA MET A 249 11.36 -22.00 13.56
C MET A 249 11.90 -22.46 12.21
N ASP A 250 11.03 -22.94 11.33
CA ASP A 250 11.40 -23.51 10.04
C ASP A 250 11.41 -22.46 8.92
N PHE A 251 10.89 -21.26 9.20
CA PHE A 251 10.80 -20.15 8.26
C PHE A 251 9.93 -20.48 7.05
N GLU A 252 8.86 -21.26 7.23
CA GLU A 252 7.90 -21.63 6.17
C GLU A 252 7.36 -20.37 5.48
N TRP A 253 7.10 -19.31 6.25
CA TRP A 253 6.61 -18.03 5.71
C TRP A 253 7.60 -17.38 4.72
N LEU A 254 8.90 -17.62 4.87
CA LEU A 254 9.95 -17.03 4.04
C LEU A 254 10.11 -17.77 2.71
N GLU A 255 9.87 -19.08 2.70
CA GLU A 255 9.89 -19.89 1.49
C GLU A 255 8.87 -19.38 0.47
N LEU A 256 7.70 -18.94 0.95
CA LEU A 256 6.64 -18.32 0.15
C LEU A 256 7.07 -17.02 -0.54
N LYS A 257 8.12 -16.34 -0.05
CA LYS A 257 8.61 -15.05 -0.59
C LYS A 257 9.73 -15.20 -1.60
N SER A 258 10.33 -16.37 -1.62
CA SER A 258 11.55 -16.68 -2.34
C SER A 258 11.27 -17.29 -3.72
N ALA A 259 10.00 -17.60 -4.02
CA ALA A 259 9.62 -18.38 -5.18
C ALA A 259 9.04 -17.54 -6.32
N GLY A 260 9.84 -17.40 -7.37
CA GLY A 260 9.39 -17.55 -8.75
C GLY A 260 9.49 -19.02 -9.18
N GLN A 261 8.99 -19.96 -8.38
CA GLN A 261 8.91 -21.38 -8.73
C GLN A 261 7.45 -21.83 -8.66
N GLY A 262 6.80 -21.70 -9.80
CA GLY A 262 5.43 -22.11 -10.10
C GLY A 262 5.10 -21.72 -11.53
#